data_AF-A0A353VNY7-F1
#
_entry.id   AF-A0A353VNY7-F1
#
_cell.length_a   1.000
_cell.length_b   1.000
_cell.length_c   1.000
_cell.angle_alpha   90.00
_cell.angle_beta   90.00
_cell.angle_gamma   90.00
#
_symmetry.space_group_name_H-M   'P 1'
#
loop_
_entity.id
_entity.type
_entity.pdbx_description
1 polymer ?
#
loop_
_entity_poly.entity_id
_entity_poly.type
_entity_poly.pdbx_seq_one_letter_code
_entity_poly.pdbx_strand_id
1 'polypeptide(L)'
;MTNYKKSLLAALLCAASVSFTGCKDDDEPQKPVYVPEEIATAAVSLSVNGTANCYIVKPGSIVSFDASHKGNSETELTGKAVSASLVWQDSKGLVKSLFFNPETKTAYAEIAESKGNALVAACDEAGTILWSWHLWICDYDPEKSLFTTEANAAGTQWTFMDRNIGATDMNRGSFDNFGMLYQWGRKDPFPGACAFTIQNEDYSYVEDGERTLYDIEGKAIAKIKDLAEYHGTIEKSIRQPATFFAMTYKATGEVDDSGNPEYECDYITKDWVDVSDDDYWGGVSGKKTIYDPCPVGYKVPVSDAEGNTPYDWMKFSDMTWDSTNHGAIDKDQWFPCTGTRVYASGGLDYPEANPYAGVWFGTAAVKSATSTSPVVYGQYMAIMKGKRTFKVMKDARSQGMSVRCVKE
;
A
#
# COMPACT_ATOMS: atom_id res chain seq x y z
N MET A 1 -53.37 3.69 22.15
CA MET A 1 -52.28 4.38 22.87
C MET A 1 -51.22 3.32 23.12
N THR A 2 -50.00 3.32 22.61
CA THR A 2 -49.17 4.44 22.12
C THR A 2 -48.13 3.88 21.14
N ASN A 3 -47.82 4.70 20.14
CA ASN A 3 -46.93 4.50 18.99
C ASN A 3 -45.51 4.02 19.31
N TYR A 4 -44.86 3.34 18.37
CA TYR A 4 -43.61 3.80 17.73
C TYR A 4 -43.30 2.95 16.49
N LYS A 5 -43.68 3.45 15.31
CA LYS A 5 -43.17 3.00 14.01
C LYS A 5 -41.71 3.44 13.91
N LYS A 6 -40.77 2.50 13.81
CA LYS A 6 -39.39 2.79 13.42
C LYS A 6 -39.32 2.92 11.90
N SER A 7 -38.91 4.11 11.47
CA SER A 7 -38.56 4.48 10.10
C SER A 7 -37.31 3.71 9.67
N LEU A 8 -37.42 2.95 8.57
CA LEU A 8 -36.28 2.48 7.78
C LEU A 8 -36.28 3.36 6.52
N LEU A 9 -35.39 4.34 6.45
CA LEU A 9 -35.14 5.10 5.23
C LEU A 9 -33.85 4.55 4.62
N ALA A 10 -33.99 3.64 3.66
CA ALA A 10 -32.91 3.25 2.75
C ALA A 10 -32.76 4.37 1.72
N ALA A 11 -31.61 5.04 1.71
CA ALA A 11 -31.23 5.95 0.63
C ALA A 11 -30.69 5.12 -0.54
N LEU A 12 -31.58 4.75 -1.47
CA LEU A 12 -31.19 4.55 -2.87
C LEU A 12 -30.93 5.93 -3.46
N LEU A 13 -29.71 6.21 -3.92
CA LEU A 13 -29.47 7.29 -4.85
C LEU A 13 -29.59 6.74 -6.27
N CYS A 14 -30.63 7.23 -6.94
CA CYS A 14 -31.10 6.81 -8.24
C CYS A 14 -30.06 7.03 -9.35
N ALA A 15 -29.99 6.04 -10.23
CA ALA A 15 -29.64 6.21 -11.63
C ALA A 15 -30.53 7.29 -12.27
N ALA A 16 -29.91 8.15 -13.10
CA ALA A 16 -30.61 9.20 -13.81
C ALA A 16 -31.69 8.61 -14.74
N SER A 17 -32.96 8.87 -14.42
CA SER A 17 -34.09 8.67 -15.32
C SER A 17 -34.23 9.87 -16.25
N VAL A 18 -33.98 9.67 -17.53
CA VAL A 18 -34.24 10.66 -18.58
C VAL A 18 -35.71 10.56 -18.99
N SER A 19 -36.47 11.65 -18.84
CA SER A 19 -37.81 11.80 -19.40
C SER A 19 -37.77 12.82 -20.55
N PHE A 20 -37.96 12.36 -21.78
CA PHE A 20 -38.18 13.21 -22.95
C PHE A 20 -39.66 13.23 -23.33
N THR A 21 -40.27 14.42 -23.32
CA THR A 21 -41.46 14.73 -24.12
C THR A 21 -41.28 16.08 -24.76
N GLY A 22 -41.15 16.10 -26.08
CA GLY A 22 -41.12 17.30 -26.91
C GLY A 22 -40.42 17.05 -28.25
N CYS A 23 -41.20 16.73 -29.29
CA CYS A 23 -40.72 16.63 -30.68
C CYS A 23 -40.01 17.92 -31.13
N LYS A 24 -38.81 17.76 -31.68
CA LYS A 24 -38.33 18.34 -32.95
C LYS A 24 -37.13 17.53 -33.42
N ASP A 25 -37.15 17.16 -34.69
CA ASP A 25 -36.15 16.38 -35.40
C ASP A 25 -34.82 17.15 -35.55
N ASP A 26 -33.71 16.39 -35.70
CA ASP A 26 -32.31 16.78 -35.95
C ASP A 26 -31.38 17.09 -34.75
N ASP A 27 -31.44 16.31 -33.67
CA ASP A 27 -30.31 16.21 -32.74
C ASP A 27 -29.67 14.83 -32.86
N GLU A 28 -28.42 14.78 -33.37
CA GLU A 28 -27.54 13.63 -33.14
C GLU A 28 -27.57 13.31 -31.63
N PRO A 29 -27.61 12.03 -31.22
CA PRO A 29 -27.57 11.70 -29.80
C PRO A 29 -26.33 12.34 -29.19
N GLN A 30 -26.52 13.34 -28.33
CA GLN A 30 -25.41 14.04 -27.67
C GLN A 30 -24.55 12.98 -26.99
N LYS A 31 -23.26 12.96 -27.34
CA LYS A 31 -22.31 12.05 -26.71
C LYS A 31 -22.33 12.29 -25.20
N PRO A 32 -22.37 11.23 -24.38
CA PRO A 32 -22.32 11.37 -22.94
C PRO A 32 -21.05 12.10 -22.52
N VAL A 33 -21.21 13.17 -21.73
CA VAL A 33 -20.08 13.90 -21.12
C VAL A 33 -19.77 13.23 -19.78
N TYR A 34 -18.69 12.44 -19.75
CA TYR A 34 -18.25 11.75 -18.54
C TYR A 34 -17.35 12.61 -17.63
N VAL A 35 -16.59 13.51 -18.24
CA VAL A 35 -15.60 14.36 -17.58
C VAL A 35 -15.80 15.79 -18.06
N PRO A 36 -15.88 16.80 -17.17
CA PRO A 36 -15.94 18.20 -17.57
C PRO A 36 -14.75 18.57 -18.48
N GLU A 37 -15.02 19.34 -19.55
CA GLU A 37 -14.01 19.71 -20.55
C GLU A 37 -12.80 20.44 -19.93
N GLU A 38 -13.06 21.29 -18.93
CA GLU A 38 -12.02 22.01 -18.18
C GLU A 38 -11.06 21.05 -17.44
N ILE A 39 -11.60 19.97 -16.84
CA ILE A 39 -10.81 18.95 -16.17
C ILE A 39 -10.02 18.13 -17.19
N ALA A 40 -10.68 17.68 -18.26
CA ALA A 40 -10.05 16.85 -19.29
C ALA A 40 -8.89 17.60 -19.99
N THR A 41 -9.04 18.91 -20.22
CA THR A 41 -8.04 19.74 -20.88
C THR A 41 -6.88 20.12 -19.95
N ALA A 42 -7.16 20.36 -18.66
CA ALA A 42 -6.14 20.74 -17.69
C ALA A 42 -5.33 19.54 -17.14
N ALA A 43 -5.85 18.32 -17.29
CA ALA A 43 -5.25 17.12 -16.71
C ALA A 43 -3.88 16.78 -17.31
N VAL A 44 -2.89 16.59 -16.44
CA VAL A 44 -1.59 16.01 -16.81
C VAL A 44 -1.66 14.49 -16.70
N SER A 45 -1.37 13.78 -17.79
CA SER A 45 -1.35 12.31 -17.78
C SER A 45 -0.14 11.79 -17.00
N LEU A 46 -0.41 11.05 -15.93
CA LEU A 46 0.59 10.37 -15.12
C LEU A 46 1.14 9.11 -15.82
N SER A 47 0.41 8.58 -16.80
CA SER A 47 0.77 7.38 -17.53
C SER A 47 1.68 7.63 -18.75
N VAL A 48 2.08 8.88 -18.99
CA VAL A 48 2.85 9.27 -20.20
C VAL A 48 4.19 8.53 -20.31
N ASN A 49 4.83 8.21 -19.19
CA ASN A 49 6.11 7.52 -19.12
C ASN A 49 5.98 6.04 -18.73
N GLY A 50 4.75 5.51 -18.73
CA GLY A 50 4.45 4.14 -18.30
C GLY A 50 3.31 4.08 -17.29
N THR A 51 2.76 2.89 -17.10
CA THR A 51 1.70 2.65 -16.12
C THR A 51 2.30 2.12 -14.81
N ALA A 52 1.65 2.42 -13.68
CA ALA A 52 2.09 1.89 -12.41
C ALA A 52 0.95 1.73 -11.39
N ASN A 53 1.17 0.96 -10.33
CA ASN A 53 0.23 0.91 -9.18
C ASN A 53 0.30 2.15 -8.29
N CYS A 54 1.44 2.86 -8.30
CA CYS A 54 1.62 4.12 -7.58
C CYS A 54 1.99 5.22 -8.56
N TYR A 55 1.40 6.40 -8.39
CA TYR A 55 1.81 7.60 -9.09
C TYR A 55 2.24 8.66 -8.09
N ILE A 56 3.39 9.29 -8.35
CA ILE A 56 3.80 10.50 -7.64
C ILE A 56 3.05 11.67 -8.27
N VAL A 57 2.29 12.40 -7.47
CA VAL A 57 1.40 13.45 -7.93
C VAL A 57 1.76 14.77 -7.28
N LYS A 58 1.89 15.82 -8.09
CA LYS A 58 2.17 17.16 -7.59
C LYS A 58 0.93 17.72 -6.88
N PRO A 59 1.05 18.29 -5.66
CA PRO A 59 -0.06 19.01 -5.02
C PRO A 59 -0.60 20.13 -5.92
N GLY A 60 -1.91 20.39 -5.86
CA GLY A 60 -2.60 21.42 -6.63
C GLY A 60 -2.84 21.07 -8.11
N SER A 61 -2.42 19.90 -8.57
CA SER A 61 -2.57 19.50 -9.98
C SER A 61 -3.93 18.85 -10.28
N ILE A 62 -4.32 18.92 -11.56
CA ILE A 62 -5.34 18.05 -12.15
C ILE A 62 -4.58 16.99 -12.93
N VAL A 63 -4.90 15.72 -12.69
CA VAL A 63 -4.18 14.59 -13.27
C VAL A 63 -5.14 13.60 -13.92
N SER A 64 -4.61 12.85 -14.88
CA SER A 64 -5.28 11.67 -15.43
C SER A 64 -4.34 10.47 -15.44
N PHE A 65 -4.90 9.26 -15.43
CA PHE A 65 -4.12 8.04 -15.60
C PHE A 65 -4.92 6.96 -16.32
N ASP A 66 -4.21 6.14 -17.06
CA ASP A 66 -4.74 4.96 -17.74
C ASP A 66 -5.18 3.92 -16.69
N ALA A 67 -6.44 3.50 -16.78
CA ALA A 67 -7.04 2.45 -15.97
C ALA A 67 -7.56 1.29 -16.83
N SER A 68 -7.13 1.20 -18.10
CA SER A 68 -7.46 0.11 -19.02
C SER A 68 -6.76 -1.19 -18.61
N HIS A 69 -5.56 -1.09 -18.06
CA HIS A 69 -4.75 -2.20 -17.58
C HIS A 69 -4.48 -2.12 -16.07
N LYS A 70 -4.23 -3.29 -15.47
CA LYS A 70 -3.92 -3.43 -14.06
C LYS A 70 -2.54 -2.87 -13.75
N GLY A 71 -2.50 -1.62 -13.29
CA GLY A 71 -1.30 -1.00 -12.73
C GLY A 71 -0.09 -1.09 -13.66
N ASN A 72 0.93 -1.83 -13.25
CA ASN A 72 2.19 -2.00 -14.01
C ASN A 72 2.05 -2.87 -15.28
N SER A 73 0.87 -3.41 -15.58
CA SER A 73 0.68 -4.32 -16.72
C SER A 73 0.47 -3.57 -18.05
N GLU A 74 1.05 -4.12 -19.12
CA GLU A 74 0.75 -3.73 -20.51
C GLU A 74 -0.29 -4.64 -21.17
N THR A 75 -0.66 -5.76 -20.53
CA THR A 75 -1.44 -6.83 -21.16
C THR A 75 -2.65 -7.27 -20.34
N GLU A 76 -2.59 -7.17 -19.01
CA GLU A 76 -3.69 -7.55 -18.14
C GLU A 76 -4.69 -6.40 -17.99
N LEU A 77 -5.86 -6.57 -18.60
CA LEU A 77 -6.94 -5.60 -18.53
C LEU A 77 -7.52 -5.48 -17.10
N THR A 78 -7.88 -4.26 -16.71
CA THR A 78 -8.64 -3.98 -15.47
C THR A 78 -10.04 -4.60 -15.54
N GLY A 79 -10.62 -4.68 -16.74
CA GLY A 79 -11.97 -5.19 -16.97
C GLY A 79 -12.96 -4.09 -17.36
N LYS A 80 -14.25 -4.35 -17.14
CA LYS A 80 -15.34 -3.45 -17.56
C LYS A 80 -15.62 -2.36 -16.51
N ALA A 81 -14.61 -1.53 -16.24
CA ALA A 81 -14.79 -0.37 -15.39
C ALA A 81 -15.75 0.66 -16.03
N VAL A 82 -16.65 1.21 -15.23
CA VAL A 82 -17.61 2.28 -15.61
C VAL A 82 -17.50 3.52 -14.75
N SER A 83 -16.84 3.43 -13.59
CA SER A 83 -16.66 4.55 -12.65
C SER A 83 -15.31 4.46 -11.94
N ALA A 84 -14.92 5.56 -11.30
CA ALA A 84 -13.82 5.59 -10.35
C ALA A 84 -14.35 6.04 -8.97
N SER A 85 -13.78 5.50 -7.90
CA SER A 85 -14.16 5.79 -6.53
C SER A 85 -12.92 6.00 -5.65
N LEU A 86 -13.01 6.92 -4.69
CA LEU A 86 -12.00 7.03 -3.63
C LEU A 86 -12.23 5.91 -2.62
N VAL A 87 -11.22 5.06 -2.40
CA VAL A 87 -11.23 4.05 -1.34
C VAL A 87 -10.96 4.73 0.00
N TRP A 88 -9.90 5.55 0.05
CA TRP A 88 -9.58 6.38 1.19
C TRP A 88 -8.62 7.51 0.79
N GLN A 89 -8.63 8.58 1.58
CA GLN A 89 -7.57 9.60 1.61
C GLN A 89 -7.12 9.82 3.06
N ASP A 90 -5.83 10.08 3.24
CA ASP A 90 -5.21 10.25 4.56
C ASP A 90 -5.30 11.69 5.11
N SER A 91 -5.77 12.59 4.27
CA SER A 91 -5.98 14.01 4.53
C SER A 91 -7.33 14.42 3.97
N LYS A 92 -8.15 15.08 4.78
CA LYS A 92 -9.52 15.44 4.40
C LYS A 92 -9.53 16.40 3.19
N GLY A 93 -10.20 16.00 2.12
CA GLY A 93 -10.33 16.82 0.90
C GLY A 93 -9.06 16.88 0.03
N LEU A 94 -8.13 15.94 0.21
CA LEU A 94 -6.93 15.81 -0.59
C LEU A 94 -7.23 15.55 -2.07
N VAL A 95 -8.16 14.63 -2.35
CA VAL A 95 -8.79 14.46 -3.67
C VAL A 95 -10.10 15.26 -3.63
N LYS A 96 -10.18 16.33 -4.43
CA LYS A 96 -11.34 17.23 -4.44
C LYS A 96 -12.47 16.69 -5.31
N SER A 97 -12.11 16.13 -6.45
CA SER A 97 -13.05 15.55 -7.40
C SER A 97 -12.39 14.39 -8.14
N LEU A 98 -13.21 13.40 -8.54
CA LEU A 98 -12.77 12.20 -9.23
C LEU A 98 -13.77 11.88 -10.34
N PHE A 99 -13.27 11.65 -11.55
CA PHE A 99 -14.07 11.31 -12.72
C PHE A 99 -13.49 10.10 -13.44
N PHE A 100 -14.32 9.45 -14.25
CA PHE A 100 -13.90 8.30 -15.04
C PHE A 100 -14.55 8.36 -16.43
N ASN A 101 -13.74 8.23 -17.47
CA ASN A 101 -14.22 8.06 -18.83
C ASN A 101 -14.20 6.56 -19.20
N PRO A 102 -15.37 5.90 -19.31
CA PRO A 102 -15.44 4.47 -19.61
C PRO A 102 -15.14 4.12 -21.07
N GLU A 103 -15.16 5.09 -21.99
CA GLU A 103 -14.80 4.89 -23.40
C GLU A 103 -13.29 4.82 -23.58
N THR A 104 -12.56 5.73 -22.92
CA THR A 104 -11.10 5.76 -22.95
C THR A 104 -10.43 4.99 -21.81
N LYS A 105 -11.22 4.48 -20.85
CA LYS A 105 -10.75 3.82 -19.61
C LYS A 105 -9.74 4.69 -18.84
N THR A 106 -10.05 5.98 -18.71
CA THR A 106 -9.16 6.96 -18.08
C THR A 106 -9.81 7.53 -16.82
N ALA A 107 -9.07 7.53 -15.71
CA ALA A 107 -9.48 8.20 -14.49
C ALA A 107 -8.88 9.62 -14.44
N TYR A 108 -9.61 10.56 -13.84
CA TYR A 108 -9.19 11.95 -13.66
C TYR A 108 -9.38 12.36 -12.21
N ALA A 109 -8.41 13.04 -11.61
CA ALA A 109 -8.49 13.52 -10.23
C ALA A 109 -8.01 14.98 -10.13
N GLU A 110 -8.76 15.80 -9.41
CA GLU A 110 -8.33 17.13 -8.98
C GLU A 110 -7.77 17.06 -7.56
N ILE A 111 -6.53 17.52 -7.38
CA ILE A 111 -5.78 17.37 -6.14
C ILE A 111 -5.67 18.71 -5.41
N ALA A 112 -5.76 18.67 -4.08
CA ALA A 112 -5.53 19.84 -3.23
C ALA A 112 -4.05 20.24 -3.17
N GLU A 113 -3.79 21.46 -2.70
CA GLU A 113 -2.42 21.98 -2.47
C GLU A 113 -1.70 21.25 -1.31
N SER A 114 -2.44 20.51 -0.49
CA SER A 114 -1.88 19.70 0.60
C SER A 114 -1.18 18.45 0.07
N LYS A 115 -0.18 17.99 0.83
CA LYS A 115 0.45 16.68 0.62
C LYS A 115 -0.34 15.59 1.35
N GLY A 116 -0.19 14.36 0.89
CA GLY A 116 -0.80 13.20 1.52
C GLY A 116 -0.83 12.01 0.58
N ASN A 117 -1.72 11.08 0.87
CA ASN A 117 -1.91 9.88 0.08
C ASN A 117 -3.40 9.59 -0.10
N ALA A 118 -3.72 9.04 -1.26
CA ALA A 118 -5.05 8.55 -1.58
C ALA A 118 -4.97 7.21 -2.32
N LEU A 119 -5.97 6.37 -2.10
CA LEU A 119 -6.16 5.14 -2.84
C LEU A 119 -7.44 5.25 -3.66
N VAL A 120 -7.31 5.21 -4.98
CA VAL A 120 -8.41 5.36 -5.94
C VAL A 120 -8.64 4.04 -6.65
N ALA A 121 -9.89 3.68 -6.89
CA ALA A 121 -10.27 2.42 -7.52
C ALA A 121 -11.10 2.64 -8.78
N ALA A 122 -10.95 1.74 -9.76
CA ALA A 122 -11.87 1.61 -10.88
C ALA A 122 -12.91 0.54 -10.55
N CYS A 123 -14.18 0.84 -10.78
CA CYS A 123 -15.31 0.00 -10.38
C CYS A 123 -16.18 -0.41 -11.57
N ASP A 124 -16.80 -1.58 -11.47
CA ASP A 124 -17.83 -2.03 -12.39
C ASP A 124 -19.21 -1.41 -12.10
N GLU A 125 -20.23 -1.78 -12.88
CA GLU A 125 -21.61 -1.27 -12.73
C GLU A 125 -22.24 -1.61 -11.36
N ALA A 126 -21.77 -2.65 -10.70
CA ALA A 126 -22.25 -3.05 -9.37
C ALA A 126 -21.51 -2.30 -8.24
N GLY A 127 -20.51 -1.48 -8.57
CA GLY A 127 -19.64 -0.83 -7.58
C GLY A 127 -18.54 -1.76 -7.04
N THR A 128 -18.30 -2.90 -7.70
CA THR A 128 -17.20 -3.80 -7.32
C THR A 128 -15.88 -3.22 -7.79
N ILE A 129 -14.91 -3.12 -6.89
CA ILE A 129 -13.56 -2.69 -7.23
C ILE A 129 -12.89 -3.74 -8.12
N LEU A 130 -12.40 -3.30 -9.27
CA LEU A 130 -11.68 -4.12 -10.25
C LEU A 130 -10.16 -3.99 -10.11
N TRP A 131 -9.68 -2.80 -9.74
CA TRP A 131 -8.29 -2.50 -9.44
C TRP A 131 -8.19 -1.16 -8.71
N SER A 132 -7.07 -0.91 -8.04
CA SER A 132 -6.80 0.32 -7.29
C SER A 132 -5.38 0.81 -7.48
N TRP A 133 -5.22 2.13 -7.39
CA TRP A 133 -4.00 2.90 -7.62
C TRP A 133 -3.75 3.85 -6.45
N HIS A 134 -2.49 3.88 -6.00
CA HIS A 134 -2.00 4.80 -4.98
C HIS A 134 -1.60 6.12 -5.63
N LEU A 135 -2.23 7.22 -5.22
CA LEU A 135 -1.78 8.56 -5.50
C LEU A 135 -0.93 9.06 -4.33
N TRP A 136 0.38 9.13 -4.54
CA TRP A 136 1.35 9.66 -3.58
C TRP A 136 1.55 11.16 -3.84
N ILE A 137 0.81 11.99 -3.10
CA ILE A 137 0.69 13.42 -3.38
C ILE A 137 1.76 14.18 -2.59
N CYS A 138 2.83 14.58 -3.27
CA CYS A 138 3.95 15.27 -2.65
C CYS A 138 4.78 16.07 -3.67
N ASP A 139 5.53 17.07 -3.18
CA ASP A 139 6.51 17.79 -3.99
C ASP A 139 7.84 17.04 -3.97
N TYR A 140 7.89 15.98 -4.78
CA TYR A 140 8.99 15.03 -4.82
C TYR A 140 9.33 14.64 -6.25
N ASP A 141 10.60 14.74 -6.58
CA ASP A 141 11.17 14.28 -7.84
C ASP A 141 12.28 13.26 -7.49
N PRO A 142 12.02 11.95 -7.64
CA PRO A 142 12.96 10.90 -7.26
C PRO A 142 14.35 11.09 -7.85
N GLU A 143 14.43 11.50 -9.13
CA GLU A 143 15.69 11.61 -9.89
C GLU A 143 16.68 12.61 -9.29
N LYS A 144 16.21 13.55 -8.45
CA LYS A 144 17.07 14.55 -7.78
C LYS A 144 17.78 14.05 -6.53
N SER A 145 17.39 12.89 -6.01
CA SER A 145 17.78 12.43 -4.67
C SER A 145 18.21 10.96 -4.62
N LEU A 146 18.42 10.35 -5.79
CA LEU A 146 18.79 8.94 -5.89
C LEU A 146 20.12 8.63 -5.19
N PHE A 147 20.16 7.45 -4.57
CA PHE A 147 21.38 6.89 -4.00
C PHE A 147 21.74 5.58 -4.70
N THR A 148 22.90 5.54 -5.34
CA THR A 148 23.41 4.32 -5.99
C THR A 148 24.46 3.66 -5.11
N THR A 149 24.29 2.37 -4.83
CA THR A 149 25.28 1.59 -4.10
C THR A 149 26.58 1.45 -4.89
N GLU A 150 27.69 1.25 -4.19
CA GLU A 150 28.88 0.67 -4.82
C GLU A 150 28.53 -0.69 -5.45
N ALA A 151 29.25 -1.07 -6.50
CA ALA A 151 29.10 -2.37 -7.13
C ALA A 151 29.56 -3.47 -6.18
N ASN A 152 28.75 -4.52 -6.02
CA ASN A 152 29.15 -5.69 -5.26
C ASN A 152 30.14 -6.57 -6.07
N ALA A 153 30.55 -7.71 -5.49
CA ALA A 153 31.49 -8.62 -6.15
C ALA A 153 30.95 -9.23 -7.47
N ALA A 154 29.63 -9.28 -7.66
CA ALA A 154 28.98 -9.70 -8.90
C ALA A 154 28.79 -8.55 -9.91
N GLY A 155 29.19 -7.32 -9.53
CA GLY A 155 29.00 -6.11 -10.34
C GLY A 155 27.61 -5.49 -10.24
N THR A 156 26.72 -6.01 -9.39
CA THR A 156 25.37 -5.46 -9.20
C THR A 156 25.41 -4.18 -8.38
N GLN A 157 24.59 -3.22 -8.80
CA GLN A 157 24.32 -1.97 -8.10
C GLN A 157 22.81 -1.78 -7.96
N TRP A 158 22.39 -1.13 -6.88
CA TRP A 158 21.01 -0.71 -6.68
C TRP A 158 20.94 0.81 -6.56
N THR A 159 20.02 1.43 -7.29
CA THR A 159 19.78 2.88 -7.22
C THR A 159 18.47 3.14 -6.48
N PHE A 160 18.55 3.47 -5.21
CA PHE A 160 17.42 3.69 -4.31
C PHE A 160 16.80 5.07 -4.45
N MET A 161 15.49 5.14 -4.23
CA MET A 161 14.80 6.36 -3.83
C MET A 161 15.26 6.78 -2.42
N ASP A 162 15.23 8.08 -2.13
CA ASP A 162 15.65 8.64 -0.83
C ASP A 162 14.70 8.32 0.35
N ARG A 163 13.49 7.84 0.05
CA ARG A 163 12.41 7.66 1.03
C ARG A 163 11.52 6.46 0.73
N ASN A 164 10.75 6.05 1.72
CA ASN A 164 9.75 5.00 1.58
C ASN A 164 8.56 5.50 0.74
N ILE A 165 7.90 4.60 0.00
CA ILE A 165 6.71 4.94 -0.79
C ILE A 165 5.66 5.57 0.11
N GLY A 166 5.08 6.69 -0.31
CA GLY A 166 4.05 7.41 0.43
C GLY A 166 4.56 8.41 1.48
N ALA A 167 5.87 8.50 1.71
CA ALA A 167 6.45 9.51 2.61
C ALA A 167 6.39 10.90 1.97
N THR A 168 5.65 11.84 2.56
CA THR A 168 5.41 13.16 1.96
C THR A 168 6.46 14.21 2.34
N ASP A 169 7.34 13.87 3.28
CA ASP A 169 8.42 14.71 3.81
C ASP A 169 9.63 13.85 4.21
N MET A 170 10.79 14.47 4.40
CA MET A 170 12.01 13.87 4.96
C MET A 170 12.44 14.52 6.27
N ASN A 171 11.65 15.45 6.81
CA ASN A 171 11.86 16.03 8.13
C ASN A 171 11.83 14.92 9.20
N ARG A 172 13.01 14.64 9.78
CA ARG A 172 13.19 13.66 10.85
C ARG A 172 12.32 14.03 12.05
N GLY A 173 11.71 13.04 12.68
CA GLY A 173 10.78 13.22 13.80
C GLY A 173 9.33 13.49 13.39
N SER A 174 9.06 13.78 12.11
CA SER A 174 7.68 13.81 11.59
C SER A 174 7.20 12.40 11.21
N PHE A 175 5.96 12.06 11.55
CA PHE A 175 5.33 10.83 11.05
C PHE A 175 5.13 10.83 9.52
N ASP A 176 5.15 12.00 8.89
CA ASP A 176 4.99 12.15 7.44
C ASP A 176 6.23 11.64 6.65
N ASN A 177 7.33 11.31 7.34
CA ASN A 177 8.49 10.64 6.71
C ASN A 177 8.41 9.11 6.73
N PHE A 178 7.38 8.51 7.33
CA PHE A 178 7.27 7.04 7.46
C PHE A 178 6.84 6.36 6.16
N GLY A 179 5.91 7.01 5.45
CA GLY A 179 5.27 6.47 4.26
C GLY A 179 4.21 5.42 4.56
N MET A 180 4.03 4.50 3.60
CA MET A 180 3.02 3.45 3.61
C MET A 180 3.60 2.11 4.02
N LEU A 181 2.73 1.25 4.54
CA LEU A 181 3.00 -0.14 4.88
C LEU A 181 2.31 -1.06 3.88
N TYR A 182 2.95 -2.16 3.53
CA TYR A 182 2.47 -3.14 2.56
C TYR A 182 2.59 -4.54 3.13
N GLN A 183 1.60 -5.38 2.86
CA GLN A 183 1.74 -6.83 3.00
C GLN A 183 2.60 -7.32 1.85
N TRP A 184 3.47 -8.30 2.10
CA TRP A 184 4.43 -8.77 1.11
C TRP A 184 3.70 -9.26 -0.15
N GLY A 185 4.13 -8.83 -1.33
CA GLY A 185 3.52 -9.21 -2.61
C GLY A 185 2.20 -8.50 -2.95
N ARG A 186 1.77 -7.52 -2.14
CA ARG A 186 0.53 -6.75 -2.40
C ARG A 186 0.85 -5.33 -2.88
N LYS A 187 0.07 -4.84 -3.85
CA LYS A 187 0.21 -3.47 -4.37
C LYS A 187 -0.45 -2.39 -3.49
N ASP A 188 -1.43 -2.76 -2.67
CA ASP A 188 -2.29 -1.81 -1.98
C ASP A 188 -1.62 -1.30 -0.68
N PRO A 189 -1.50 0.03 -0.50
CA PRO A 189 -0.90 0.61 0.68
C PRO A 189 -1.83 0.63 1.88
N PHE A 190 -1.23 0.56 3.07
CA PHE A 190 -1.85 0.91 4.35
C PHE A 190 -1.12 2.11 4.96
N PRO A 191 -1.84 3.07 5.55
CA PRO A 191 -1.21 4.17 6.27
C PRO A 191 -0.25 3.67 7.35
N GLY A 192 0.94 4.26 7.39
CA GLY A 192 1.86 4.14 8.51
C GLY A 192 1.33 4.83 9.77
N ALA A 193 2.06 4.67 10.87
CA ALA A 193 1.72 5.29 12.15
C ALA A 193 1.72 6.83 12.07
N CYS A 194 0.78 7.46 12.77
CA CYS A 194 0.74 8.92 12.97
C CYS A 194 0.91 9.34 14.44
N ALA A 195 1.08 8.37 15.34
CA ALA A 195 1.40 8.54 16.74
C ALA A 195 2.04 7.24 17.27
N PHE A 196 2.58 7.27 18.48
CA PHE A 196 3.03 6.05 19.14
C PHE A 196 1.83 5.17 19.53
N THR A 197 2.01 3.86 19.40
CA THR A 197 1.05 2.88 19.85
C THR A 197 1.17 2.69 21.37
N ILE A 198 0.03 2.74 22.07
CA ILE A 198 -0.07 2.48 23.51
C ILE A 198 -1.08 1.35 23.73
N GLN A 199 -0.61 0.26 24.34
CA GLN A 199 -1.41 -0.93 24.63
C GLN A 199 -1.44 -1.20 26.13
N ASN A 200 -2.55 -1.78 26.60
CA ASN A 200 -2.66 -2.39 27.92
C ASN A 200 -1.96 -3.76 27.95
N GLU A 201 -1.79 -4.33 29.15
CA GLU A 201 -1.21 -5.68 29.32
C GLU A 201 -2.02 -6.79 28.62
N ASP A 202 -3.31 -6.57 28.37
CA ASP A 202 -4.20 -7.47 27.64
C ASP A 202 -4.18 -7.25 26.11
N TYR A 203 -3.23 -6.46 25.60
CA TYR A 203 -3.06 -6.07 24.20
C TYR A 203 -4.18 -5.19 23.62
N SER A 204 -5.14 -4.73 24.43
CA SER A 204 -6.11 -3.73 23.99
C SER A 204 -5.44 -2.37 23.79
N TYR A 205 -5.86 -1.63 22.77
CA TYR A 205 -5.29 -0.33 22.43
C TYR A 205 -5.90 0.79 23.27
N VAL A 206 -5.04 1.56 23.93
CA VAL A 206 -5.36 2.89 24.47
C VAL A 206 -5.21 3.94 23.37
N GLU A 207 -4.12 3.84 22.61
CA GLU A 207 -3.85 4.64 21.42
C GLU A 207 -3.33 3.70 20.31
N ASP A 208 -4.04 3.62 19.20
CA ASP A 208 -3.65 2.72 18.11
C ASP A 208 -2.63 3.30 17.14
N GLY A 209 -2.41 4.61 17.15
CA GLY A 209 -1.50 5.28 16.22
C GLY A 209 -1.99 5.29 14.77
N GLU A 210 -3.24 4.86 14.49
CA GLU A 210 -3.79 4.87 13.13
C GLU A 210 -4.25 6.27 12.73
N ARG A 211 -3.81 6.68 11.54
CA ARG A 211 -4.28 7.90 10.90
C ARG A 211 -5.77 7.80 10.58
N THR A 212 -6.51 8.87 10.84
CA THR A 212 -7.90 8.95 10.41
C THR A 212 -7.96 9.04 8.88
N LEU A 213 -8.71 8.13 8.28
CA LEU A 213 -8.96 8.10 6.84
C LEU A 213 -10.32 8.70 6.52
N TYR A 214 -10.46 9.24 5.32
CA TYR A 214 -11.68 9.88 4.85
C TYR A 214 -12.16 9.33 3.51
N ASP A 215 -13.48 9.36 3.31
CA ASP A 215 -14.11 9.23 1.99
C ASP A 215 -14.03 10.56 1.20
N ILE A 216 -14.64 10.60 0.01
CA ILE A 216 -14.57 11.76 -0.89
C ILE A 216 -15.38 12.95 -0.33
N GLU A 217 -16.43 12.68 0.44
CA GLU A 217 -17.22 13.69 1.16
C GLU A 217 -16.50 14.23 2.41
N GLY A 218 -15.34 13.67 2.76
CA GLY A 218 -14.53 14.09 3.89
C GLY A 218 -15.09 13.63 5.24
N LYS A 219 -15.86 12.55 5.24
CA LYS A 219 -16.31 11.83 6.43
C LYS A 219 -15.29 10.75 6.78
N ALA A 220 -15.05 10.59 8.09
CA ALA A 220 -14.14 9.56 8.58
C ALA A 220 -14.70 8.15 8.28
N ILE A 221 -13.83 7.26 7.79
CA ILE A 221 -14.16 5.85 7.52
C ILE A 221 -13.59 4.94 8.61
N ALA A 222 -13.93 3.65 8.55
CA ALA A 222 -13.42 2.65 9.49
C ALA A 222 -11.89 2.57 9.46
N LYS A 223 -11.28 2.32 10.63
CA LYS A 223 -9.84 2.09 10.73
C LYS A 223 -9.48 0.78 10.05
N ILE A 224 -8.25 0.68 9.53
CA ILE A 224 -7.81 -0.51 8.81
C ILE A 224 -7.79 -1.73 9.74
N LYS A 225 -7.37 -1.58 11.01
CA LYS A 225 -7.44 -2.66 12.00
C LYS A 225 -8.86 -3.21 12.19
N ASP A 226 -9.89 -2.36 12.09
CA ASP A 226 -11.28 -2.76 12.31
C ASP A 226 -11.88 -3.42 11.06
N LEU A 227 -11.22 -3.23 9.90
CA LEU A 227 -11.52 -3.90 8.64
C LEU A 227 -10.71 -5.18 8.44
N ALA A 228 -9.84 -5.55 9.39
CA ALA A 228 -8.98 -6.71 9.26
C ALA A 228 -9.82 -8.00 9.16
N GLU A 229 -9.46 -8.83 8.20
CA GLU A 229 -10.05 -10.15 8.00
C GLU A 229 -8.97 -11.21 8.10
N TYR A 230 -9.39 -12.44 8.34
CA TYR A 230 -8.49 -13.57 8.43
C TYR A 230 -8.34 -14.25 7.07
N HIS A 231 -7.11 -14.30 6.58
CA HIS A 231 -6.71 -14.91 5.31
C HIS A 231 -7.46 -14.37 4.07
N GLY A 232 -6.69 -14.13 3.01
CA GLY A 232 -7.15 -13.49 1.79
C GLY A 232 -6.93 -14.37 0.56
N THR A 233 -7.46 -13.89 -0.55
CA THR A 233 -7.07 -14.33 -1.89
C THR A 233 -6.65 -13.10 -2.67
N ILE A 234 -5.92 -13.28 -3.78
CA ILE A 234 -5.60 -12.16 -4.68
C ILE A 234 -6.88 -11.42 -5.09
N GLU A 235 -7.90 -12.14 -5.54
CA GLU A 235 -9.19 -11.58 -5.97
C GLU A 235 -9.86 -10.75 -4.85
N LYS A 236 -9.85 -11.30 -3.63
CA LYS A 236 -10.43 -10.60 -2.47
C LYS A 236 -9.65 -9.34 -2.11
N SER A 237 -8.32 -9.39 -2.17
CA SER A 237 -7.48 -8.22 -1.88
C SER A 237 -7.63 -7.08 -2.87
N ILE A 238 -7.93 -7.41 -4.13
CA ILE A 238 -8.25 -6.44 -5.19
C ILE A 238 -9.61 -5.80 -4.90
N ARG A 239 -10.61 -6.60 -4.53
CA ARG A 239 -11.97 -6.10 -4.23
C ARG A 239 -12.04 -5.31 -2.92
N GLN A 240 -11.16 -5.59 -1.97
CA GLN A 240 -11.12 -4.98 -0.65
C GLN A 240 -9.73 -4.40 -0.36
N PRO A 241 -9.31 -3.35 -1.08
CA PRO A 241 -7.95 -2.82 -0.99
C PRO A 241 -7.61 -2.22 0.39
N ALA A 242 -8.61 -1.86 1.20
CA ALA A 242 -8.44 -1.37 2.58
C ALA A 242 -8.49 -2.48 3.65
N THR A 243 -8.78 -3.72 3.30
CA THR A 243 -8.80 -4.85 4.26
C THR A 243 -7.40 -5.40 4.45
N PHE A 244 -6.93 -5.46 5.69
CA PHE A 244 -5.72 -6.17 6.05
C PHE A 244 -6.02 -7.66 6.27
N PHE A 245 -5.26 -8.56 5.65
CA PHE A 245 -5.49 -9.99 5.79
C PHE A 245 -4.53 -10.61 6.80
N ALA A 246 -5.01 -10.79 8.02
CA ALA A 246 -4.26 -11.38 9.12
C ALA A 246 -4.12 -12.91 8.96
N MET A 247 -3.08 -13.46 9.56
CA MET A 247 -2.85 -14.90 9.60
C MET A 247 -3.90 -15.64 10.42
N THR A 248 -4.16 -16.89 10.05
CA THR A 248 -5.00 -17.82 10.81
C THR A 248 -4.17 -18.90 11.48
N TYR A 249 -4.67 -19.35 12.62
CA TYR A 249 -4.19 -20.53 13.33
C TYR A 249 -5.33 -21.52 13.46
N LYS A 250 -5.01 -22.82 13.33
CA LYS A 250 -5.94 -23.91 13.62
C LYS A 250 -5.47 -24.69 14.83
N ALA A 251 -6.42 -25.14 15.64
CA ALA A 251 -6.12 -26.04 16.75
C ALA A 251 -5.61 -27.37 16.16
N THR A 252 -4.51 -27.89 16.70
CA THR A 252 -3.98 -29.20 16.28
C THR A 252 -4.81 -30.34 16.86
N GLY A 253 -5.58 -30.07 17.92
CA GLY A 253 -6.25 -31.08 18.73
C GLY A 253 -5.37 -31.66 19.84
N GLU A 254 -4.11 -31.20 19.94
CA GLU A 254 -3.16 -31.56 20.98
C GLU A 254 -3.10 -30.48 22.06
N VAL A 255 -2.47 -30.79 23.20
CA VAL A 255 -2.20 -29.85 24.28
C VAL A 255 -0.71 -29.86 24.59
N ASP A 256 -0.17 -28.69 24.92
CA ASP A 256 1.23 -28.54 25.29
C ASP A 256 1.53 -29.19 26.66
N ASP A 257 2.80 -29.20 27.06
CA ASP A 257 3.24 -29.75 28.35
C ASP A 257 2.58 -29.08 29.58
N SER A 258 1.95 -27.91 29.39
CA SER A 258 1.21 -27.16 30.42
C SER A 258 -0.32 -27.39 30.35
N GLY A 259 -0.79 -28.22 29.41
CA GLY A 259 -2.20 -28.53 29.20
C GLY A 259 -2.98 -27.48 28.40
N ASN A 260 -2.31 -26.53 27.75
CA ASN A 260 -2.96 -25.55 26.88
C ASN A 260 -3.13 -26.10 25.46
N PRO A 261 -4.23 -25.79 24.74
CA PRO A 261 -4.40 -26.20 23.36
C PRO A 261 -3.24 -25.74 22.48
N GLU A 262 -2.71 -26.65 21.67
CA GLU A 262 -1.70 -26.32 20.66
C GLU A 262 -2.37 -25.81 19.38
N TYR A 263 -1.72 -24.84 18.75
CA TYR A 263 -2.16 -24.22 17.52
C TYR A 263 -1.03 -24.26 16.49
N GLU A 264 -1.38 -24.58 15.25
CA GLU A 264 -0.47 -24.45 14.12
C GLU A 264 -0.97 -23.38 13.16
N CYS A 265 -0.04 -22.78 12.42
CA CYS A 265 -0.39 -21.85 11.36
C CYS A 265 -1.18 -22.59 10.29
N ASP A 266 -2.35 -22.07 9.93
CA ASP A 266 -3.24 -22.75 8.99
C ASP A 266 -2.60 -22.86 7.60
N TYR A 267 -1.92 -21.78 7.18
CA TYR A 267 -1.19 -21.69 5.92
C TYR A 267 0.31 -21.74 6.15
N ILE A 268 0.93 -22.74 5.54
CA ILE A 268 2.32 -23.12 5.81
C ILE A 268 3.29 -21.98 5.53
N THR A 269 3.01 -21.14 4.54
CA THR A 269 3.87 -20.02 4.11
C THR A 269 3.69 -18.75 4.94
N LYS A 270 2.86 -18.77 5.99
CA LYS A 270 2.52 -17.58 6.81
C LYS A 270 2.13 -16.37 5.96
N ASP A 271 1.54 -16.68 4.81
CA ASP A 271 1.14 -15.72 3.82
C ASP A 271 -0.26 -15.21 4.13
N TRP A 272 -0.52 -13.99 3.69
CA TRP A 272 -1.86 -13.44 3.80
C TRP A 272 -2.77 -14.00 2.71
N VAL A 273 -2.21 -14.57 1.65
CA VAL A 273 -2.89 -15.12 0.47
C VAL A 273 -2.88 -16.65 0.47
N ASP A 274 -3.90 -17.25 -0.15
CA ASP A 274 -4.11 -18.70 -0.26
C ASP A 274 -3.06 -19.43 -1.09
N VAL A 275 -2.49 -18.76 -2.09
CA VAL A 275 -1.40 -19.27 -2.91
C VAL A 275 -0.20 -18.35 -2.81
N SER A 276 0.89 -18.84 -2.23
CA SER A 276 2.14 -18.09 -2.21
C SER A 276 2.81 -18.05 -3.57
N ASP A 277 3.29 -16.88 -3.96
CA ASP A 277 4.08 -16.67 -5.17
C ASP A 277 5.28 -15.78 -4.84
N ASP A 278 6.48 -16.31 -5.02
CA ASP A 278 7.72 -15.58 -4.77
C ASP A 278 7.98 -14.48 -5.80
N ASP A 279 7.23 -14.48 -6.90
CA ASP A 279 7.37 -13.50 -7.96
C ASP A 279 6.40 -12.32 -7.84
N TYR A 280 5.55 -12.25 -6.80
CA TYR A 280 4.65 -11.10 -6.64
C TYR A 280 5.36 -9.75 -6.66
N TRP A 281 6.61 -9.65 -6.18
CA TRP A 281 7.45 -8.46 -6.31
C TRP A 281 8.74 -8.71 -7.10
N GLY A 282 8.72 -9.67 -8.02
CA GLY A 282 9.84 -9.95 -8.91
C GLY A 282 10.96 -10.79 -8.30
N GLY A 283 10.70 -11.51 -7.20
CA GLY A 283 11.71 -12.29 -6.49
C GLY A 283 12.30 -13.46 -7.29
N VAL A 284 11.64 -13.86 -8.38
CA VAL A 284 12.09 -14.92 -9.29
C VAL A 284 12.47 -14.35 -10.66
N SER A 285 11.61 -13.49 -11.22
CA SER A 285 11.79 -12.90 -12.55
C SER A 285 12.78 -11.74 -12.58
N GLY A 286 13.04 -11.10 -11.42
CA GLY A 286 13.80 -9.86 -11.31
C GLY A 286 13.06 -8.62 -11.80
N LYS A 287 11.81 -8.76 -12.26
CA LYS A 287 11.05 -7.72 -12.96
C LYS A 287 9.99 -7.07 -12.07
N LYS A 288 9.61 -5.85 -12.42
CA LYS A 288 8.41 -5.22 -11.89
C LYS A 288 7.17 -5.96 -12.38
N THR A 289 6.41 -6.52 -11.46
CA THR A 289 5.18 -7.29 -11.79
C THR A 289 3.95 -6.40 -11.63
N ILE A 290 2.76 -6.93 -11.93
CA ILE A 290 1.51 -6.20 -11.71
C ILE A 290 1.21 -5.91 -10.23
N TYR A 291 1.88 -6.55 -9.26
CA TYR A 291 1.62 -6.35 -7.83
C TYR A 291 2.69 -5.49 -7.13
N ASP A 292 3.72 -5.08 -7.86
CA ASP A 292 4.74 -4.17 -7.37
C ASP A 292 4.13 -2.77 -7.05
N PRO A 293 4.25 -2.25 -5.81
CA PRO A 293 3.66 -0.98 -5.41
C PRO A 293 4.44 0.26 -5.88
N CYS A 294 5.59 0.10 -6.55
CA CYS A 294 6.48 1.22 -6.83
C CYS A 294 6.02 2.12 -7.99
N PRO A 295 6.37 3.42 -7.95
CA PRO A 295 6.09 4.36 -9.02
C PRO A 295 6.71 3.97 -10.37
N VAL A 296 6.24 4.58 -11.46
CA VAL A 296 6.79 4.41 -12.82
C VAL A 296 8.31 4.58 -12.83
N GLY A 297 9.05 3.61 -13.38
CA GLY A 297 10.52 3.61 -13.45
C GLY A 297 11.21 3.07 -12.20
N TYR A 298 10.45 2.62 -11.21
CA TYR A 298 10.94 2.05 -9.95
C TYR A 298 10.26 0.72 -9.63
N LYS A 299 10.97 -0.16 -8.94
CA LYS A 299 10.48 -1.47 -8.47
C LYS A 299 10.92 -1.77 -7.06
N VAL A 300 10.26 -2.74 -6.42
CA VAL A 300 10.72 -3.29 -5.15
C VAL A 300 12.11 -3.91 -5.38
N PRO A 301 13.10 -3.59 -4.53
CA PRO A 301 14.42 -4.18 -4.68
C PRO A 301 14.35 -5.69 -4.46
N VAL A 302 15.17 -6.44 -5.20
CA VAL A 302 15.34 -7.88 -5.05
C VAL A 302 16.83 -8.19 -4.98
N SER A 303 17.17 -9.33 -4.38
CA SER A 303 18.52 -9.87 -4.39
C SER A 303 18.96 -10.17 -5.82
N ASP A 304 20.27 -10.09 -6.06
CA ASP A 304 20.84 -10.48 -7.34
C ASP A 304 20.86 -12.02 -7.51
N ALA A 305 21.36 -12.47 -8.66
CA ALA A 305 21.40 -13.89 -9.02
C ALA A 305 22.29 -14.72 -8.07
N GLU A 306 23.27 -14.07 -7.44
CA GLU A 306 24.18 -14.65 -6.45
C GLU A 306 23.59 -14.65 -5.03
N GLY A 307 22.41 -14.04 -4.84
CA GLY A 307 21.71 -13.95 -3.56
C GLY A 307 22.18 -12.80 -2.67
N ASN A 308 22.97 -11.85 -3.19
CA ASN A 308 23.37 -10.67 -2.43
C ASN A 308 22.15 -9.78 -2.21
N THR A 309 21.99 -9.31 -0.97
CA THR A 309 20.87 -8.43 -0.59
C THR A 309 21.08 -7.00 -1.09
N PRO A 310 20.02 -6.30 -1.51
CA PRO A 310 20.08 -4.89 -1.90
C PRO A 310 20.56 -3.96 -0.77
N TYR A 311 20.55 -4.43 0.48
CA TYR A 311 20.95 -3.64 1.66
C TYR A 311 22.36 -3.97 2.18
N ASP A 312 23.16 -4.78 1.47
CA ASP A 312 24.48 -5.17 2.01
C ASP A 312 25.42 -3.97 2.19
N TRP A 313 25.21 -2.89 1.45
CA TRP A 313 25.97 -1.64 1.61
C TRP A 313 25.77 -0.98 2.98
N MET A 314 24.73 -1.35 3.73
CA MET A 314 24.39 -0.77 5.03
C MET A 314 25.05 -1.55 6.16
N LYS A 315 25.88 -0.89 6.97
CA LYS A 315 26.66 -1.55 8.02
C LYS A 315 26.39 -0.92 9.38
N PHE A 316 26.06 -1.74 10.37
CA PHE A 316 25.80 -1.28 11.74
C PHE A 316 26.99 -0.50 12.35
N SER A 317 28.23 -0.81 11.95
CA SER A 317 29.43 -0.11 12.42
C SER A 317 29.57 1.31 11.89
N ASP A 318 28.95 1.60 10.74
CA ASP A 318 29.19 2.82 9.96
C ASP A 318 28.02 3.81 10.10
N MET A 319 26.94 3.35 10.73
CA MET A 319 25.70 4.09 10.84
C MET A 319 25.65 4.98 12.08
N THR A 320 24.87 6.05 11.98
CA THR A 320 24.50 6.90 13.10
C THR A 320 23.05 6.63 13.49
N TRP A 321 22.83 6.28 14.75
CA TRP A 321 21.48 6.18 15.31
C TRP A 321 21.01 7.55 15.79
N ASP A 322 19.88 8.03 15.26
CA ASP A 322 19.19 9.21 15.77
C ASP A 322 18.21 8.77 16.87
N SER A 323 18.58 8.96 18.13
CA SER A 323 17.74 8.58 19.27
C SER A 323 16.53 9.50 19.45
N THR A 324 16.61 10.73 18.97
CA THR A 324 15.56 11.74 19.14
C THR A 324 14.43 11.50 18.15
N ASN A 325 14.79 11.18 16.91
CA ASN A 325 13.85 11.00 15.80
C ASN A 325 13.61 9.54 15.43
N HIS A 326 14.18 8.61 16.21
CA HIS A 326 14.01 7.16 16.09
C HIS A 326 14.30 6.63 14.68
N GLY A 327 15.58 6.59 14.29
CA GLY A 327 15.97 5.98 13.03
C GLY A 327 17.48 5.91 12.83
N ALA A 328 17.88 5.40 11.69
CA ALA A 328 19.28 5.19 11.34
C ALA A 328 19.68 6.01 10.12
N ILE A 329 20.94 6.46 10.11
CA ILE A 329 21.56 7.19 9.01
C ILE A 329 22.81 6.41 8.58
N ASP A 330 22.92 6.08 7.31
CA ASP A 330 24.12 5.48 6.70
C ASP A 330 24.31 6.10 5.30
N LYS A 331 25.51 6.58 4.99
CA LYS A 331 25.83 7.31 3.73
C LYS A 331 24.81 8.40 3.39
N ASP A 332 24.48 9.23 4.37
CA ASP A 332 23.47 10.30 4.32
C ASP A 332 22.03 9.86 4.00
N GLN A 333 21.77 8.55 3.91
CA GLN A 333 20.42 8.01 3.73
C GLN A 333 19.73 7.88 5.08
N TRP A 334 18.52 8.44 5.19
CA TRP A 334 17.68 8.36 6.38
C TRP A 334 16.71 7.18 6.30
N PHE A 335 16.65 6.39 7.37
CA PHE A 335 15.73 5.27 7.54
C PHE A 335 15.00 5.38 8.88
N PRO A 336 13.72 5.81 8.89
CA PRO A 336 12.94 5.96 10.12
C PRO A 336 12.47 4.61 10.67
N CYS A 337 12.25 4.55 11.98
CA CYS A 337 11.43 3.50 12.59
C CYS A 337 9.97 3.80 12.32
N THR A 338 9.37 3.12 11.35
CA THR A 338 7.97 3.30 10.94
C THR A 338 6.98 2.43 11.71
N GLY A 339 7.44 1.57 12.61
CA GLY A 339 6.64 0.49 13.17
C GLY A 339 6.22 -0.52 12.10
N THR A 340 5.20 -1.30 12.42
CA THR A 340 4.60 -2.28 11.51
C THR A 340 3.09 -2.37 11.69
N ARG A 341 2.43 -3.05 10.75
CA ARG A 341 1.07 -3.54 10.94
C ARG A 341 1.14 -5.05 11.21
N VAL A 342 0.65 -5.46 12.38
CA VAL A 342 0.87 -6.80 12.95
C VAL A 342 0.14 -7.87 12.15
N TYR A 343 0.86 -8.90 11.71
CA TYR A 343 0.40 -9.99 10.87
C TYR A 343 -0.79 -10.77 11.45
N ALA A 344 -0.96 -10.77 12.77
CA ALA A 344 -2.00 -11.55 13.46
C ALA A 344 -3.29 -10.77 13.72
N SER A 345 -3.26 -9.43 13.65
CA SER A 345 -4.41 -8.59 14.04
C SER A 345 -4.73 -7.48 13.05
N GLY A 346 -3.79 -7.11 12.19
CA GLY A 346 -3.88 -5.90 11.39
C GLY A 346 -3.77 -4.61 12.20
N GLY A 347 -3.48 -4.65 13.50
CA GLY A 347 -3.23 -3.45 14.30
C GLY A 347 -1.85 -2.85 14.03
N LEU A 348 -1.68 -1.55 14.26
CA LEU A 348 -0.35 -0.93 14.23
C LEU A 348 0.43 -1.28 15.49
N ASP A 349 1.75 -1.43 15.34
CA ASP A 349 2.70 -1.54 16.43
C ASP A 349 3.89 -0.62 16.17
N TYR A 350 3.86 0.54 16.83
CA TYR A 350 4.94 1.52 16.86
C TYR A 350 5.17 2.02 18.29
N PRO A 351 5.95 1.29 19.12
CA PRO A 351 6.08 1.59 20.54
C PRO A 351 7.12 2.70 20.80
N GLU A 352 6.88 3.54 21.80
CA GLU A 352 7.77 4.64 22.18
C GLU A 352 9.10 4.18 22.79
N ALA A 353 9.07 3.13 23.63
CA ALA A 353 10.27 2.71 24.38
C ALA A 353 11.32 2.02 23.50
N ASN A 354 10.89 1.31 22.45
CA ASN A 354 11.77 0.54 21.56
C ASN A 354 11.24 0.57 20.11
N PRO A 355 11.20 1.75 19.48
CA PRO A 355 10.70 1.88 18.12
C PRO A 355 11.58 1.10 17.15
N TYR A 356 10.93 0.53 16.15
CA TYR A 356 11.55 -0.31 15.16
C TYR A 356 10.86 -0.15 13.80
N ALA A 357 11.45 -0.73 12.76
CA ALA A 357 10.83 -0.93 11.47
C ALA A 357 11.38 -2.16 10.77
N GLY A 358 10.61 -2.60 9.77
CA GLY A 358 11.12 -3.38 8.67
C GLY A 358 10.95 -2.64 7.35
N VAL A 359 11.89 -2.88 6.44
CA VAL A 359 11.79 -2.47 5.03
C VAL A 359 11.80 -3.73 4.19
N TRP A 360 10.68 -4.00 3.54
CA TRP A 360 10.54 -5.16 2.66
C TRP A 360 11.45 -5.04 1.44
N PHE A 361 11.91 -6.21 0.98
CA PHE A 361 12.44 -6.39 -0.37
C PHE A 361 11.86 -7.68 -0.96
N GLY A 362 11.74 -7.73 -2.29
CA GLY A 362 10.92 -8.69 -3.02
C GLY A 362 11.58 -10.04 -3.28
N THR A 363 12.72 -10.34 -2.64
CA THR A 363 13.46 -11.59 -2.88
C THR A 363 12.62 -12.83 -2.57
N ALA A 364 12.80 -13.86 -3.39
CA ALA A 364 12.24 -15.17 -3.17
C ALA A 364 12.45 -15.66 -1.73
N ALA A 365 11.51 -16.47 -1.29
CA ALA A 365 11.46 -16.84 0.09
C ALA A 365 12.56 -17.83 0.45
N VAL A 366 13.02 -17.74 1.69
CA VAL A 366 14.03 -18.65 2.22
C VAL A 366 13.42 -19.50 3.32
N LYS A 367 13.55 -20.82 3.19
CA LYS A 367 13.23 -21.75 4.28
C LYS A 367 14.01 -21.35 5.53
N SER A 368 13.42 -21.57 6.71
CA SER A 368 14.16 -21.39 7.97
C SER A 368 15.35 -22.35 7.99
N ALA A 369 16.57 -21.83 8.21
CA ALA A 369 17.81 -22.61 8.15
C ALA A 369 17.92 -23.69 9.25
N THR A 370 17.03 -23.67 10.23
CA THR A 370 17.08 -24.51 11.44
C THR A 370 15.91 -25.47 11.58
N SER A 371 15.02 -25.62 10.59
CA SER A 371 13.85 -26.49 10.75
C SER A 371 13.50 -27.26 9.47
N THR A 372 13.06 -28.51 9.65
CA THR A 372 12.27 -29.31 8.69
C THR A 372 10.93 -28.67 8.32
N SER A 373 10.65 -27.47 8.86
CA SER A 373 9.42 -26.74 8.63
C SER A 373 9.30 -26.32 7.16
N PRO A 374 8.21 -26.71 6.48
CA PRO A 374 7.83 -26.16 5.17
C PRO A 374 7.46 -24.66 5.23
N VAL A 375 7.60 -24.00 6.38
CA VAL A 375 7.25 -22.60 6.55
C VAL A 375 8.21 -21.68 5.82
N VAL A 376 7.60 -20.77 5.08
CA VAL A 376 8.23 -19.81 4.20
C VAL A 376 8.02 -18.40 4.78
N TYR A 377 8.99 -17.51 4.61
CA TYR A 377 8.95 -16.15 5.16
C TYR A 377 9.37 -15.12 4.12
N GLY A 378 8.78 -13.93 4.19
CA GLY A 378 9.31 -12.75 3.50
C GLY A 378 10.60 -12.29 4.15
N GLN A 379 11.46 -11.63 3.37
CA GLN A 379 12.71 -11.05 3.88
C GLN A 379 12.63 -9.53 3.94
N TYR A 380 13.13 -8.96 5.03
CA TYR A 380 13.16 -7.51 5.23
C TYR A 380 14.48 -7.07 5.85
N MET A 381 14.82 -5.80 5.67
CA MET A 381 15.88 -5.14 6.43
C MET A 381 15.30 -4.56 7.72
N ALA A 382 15.88 -4.93 8.87
CA ALA A 382 15.45 -4.41 10.17
C ALA A 382 16.07 -3.04 10.49
N ILE A 383 15.31 -2.15 11.11
CA ILE A 383 15.76 -0.88 11.68
C ILE A 383 15.33 -0.84 13.13
N MET A 384 16.26 -0.76 14.08
CA MET A 384 15.97 -0.70 15.51
C MET A 384 17.18 -0.21 16.32
N LYS A 385 16.99 0.14 17.59
CA LYS A 385 18.14 0.48 18.42
C LYS A 385 18.91 -0.78 18.83
N GLY A 386 19.89 -1.20 18.03
CA GLY A 386 20.79 -2.30 18.39
C GLY A 386 21.44 -3.01 17.20
N LYS A 387 22.28 -4.02 17.51
CA LYS A 387 23.11 -4.76 16.54
C LYS A 387 22.33 -5.55 15.47
N ARG A 388 20.99 -5.55 15.52
CA ARG A 388 20.13 -6.15 14.51
C ARG A 388 19.79 -5.19 13.36
N THR A 389 20.08 -3.90 13.51
CA THR A 389 19.87 -2.93 12.44
C THR A 389 20.68 -3.26 11.20
N PHE A 390 20.01 -3.12 10.06
CA PHE A 390 20.45 -3.48 8.72
C PHE A 390 20.68 -4.98 8.48
N LYS A 391 20.40 -5.83 9.47
CA LYS A 391 20.36 -7.27 9.21
C LYS A 391 19.13 -7.62 8.38
N VAL A 392 19.35 -8.50 7.42
CA VAL A 392 18.27 -9.21 6.76
C VAL A 392 17.63 -10.17 7.78
N MET A 393 16.35 -9.94 8.02
CA MET A 393 15.51 -10.71 8.93
C MET A 393 14.36 -11.33 8.13
N LYS A 394 13.59 -12.19 8.79
CA LYS A 394 12.47 -12.93 8.18
C LYS A 394 11.23 -12.73 9.02
N ASP A 395 10.10 -12.47 8.37
CA ASP A 395 8.80 -12.40 9.04
C ASP A 395 7.68 -12.94 8.15
N ALA A 396 6.50 -13.13 8.74
CA ALA A 396 5.30 -13.51 8.02
C ALA A 396 5.05 -12.52 6.87
N ARG A 397 4.70 -13.05 5.69
CA ARG A 397 4.36 -12.23 4.52
C ARG A 397 3.09 -11.40 4.74
N SER A 398 2.25 -11.80 5.69
CA SER A 398 1.11 -11.01 6.16
C SER A 398 1.49 -9.74 6.94
N GLN A 399 2.72 -9.64 7.48
CA GLN A 399 3.18 -8.44 8.19
C GLN A 399 3.19 -7.21 7.27
N GLY A 400 2.63 -6.10 7.76
CA GLY A 400 2.70 -4.81 7.06
C GLY A 400 3.99 -4.08 7.40
N MET A 401 4.86 -3.88 6.41
CA MET A 401 6.11 -3.13 6.57
C MET A 401 6.32 -2.14 5.43
N SER A 402 7.24 -1.20 5.61
CA SER A 402 7.55 -0.19 4.61
C SER A 402 8.27 -0.77 3.39
N VAL A 403 8.21 -0.06 2.27
CA VAL A 403 8.95 -0.39 1.03
C VAL A 403 9.74 0.83 0.59
N ARG A 404 11.00 0.63 0.19
CA ARG A 404 11.84 1.65 -0.45
C ARG A 404 12.31 1.13 -1.80
N CYS A 405 11.83 1.75 -2.88
CA CYS A 405 12.06 1.26 -4.22
C CYS A 405 13.47 1.55 -4.72
N VAL A 406 13.86 0.78 -5.74
CA VAL A 406 15.04 1.03 -6.58
C VAL A 406 14.60 1.31 -8.01
N LYS A 407 15.47 1.96 -8.80
CA LYS A 407 15.28 2.13 -10.24
C LYS A 407 15.15 0.76 -10.92
N GLU A 408 14.25 0.67 -11.89
CA GLU A 408 13.95 -0.58 -12.63
C GLU A 408 15.13 -1.19 -13.38
#